data_AF-A0A653Z1I7-F1
#
_entry.id   AF-A0A653Z1I7-F1
#
_cell.length_a   1.000
_cell.length_b   1.000
_cell.length_c   1.000
_cell.angle_alpha   90.00
_cell.angle_beta   90.00
_cell.angle_gamma   90.00
#
_symmetry.space_group_name_H-M   'P 1'
#
loop_
_entity.id
_entity.type
_entity.pdbx_description
1 polymer ?
#
loop_
_entity_poly.entity_id
_entity_poly.type
_entity_poly.pdbx_seq_one_letter_code
_entity_poly.pdbx_strand_id
1 'polypeptide(L)'
;MLQVLGTLVLGIVSIFTIFTTDSCGTSTSATVPAVCDSDYFGGVLIGYWISLVVLVVVTLIAIIVATARSAAVWPWSVGGVVLTFVATIVFFVLISR
;
A
#
# COMPACT_ATOMS: atom_id res chain seq x y z
N MET A 1 -9.16 -12.66 12.62
CA MET A 1 -8.88 -12.17 11.25
C MET A 1 -8.58 -10.68 11.22
N LEU A 2 -9.39 -9.83 11.88
CA LEU A 2 -9.13 -8.38 12.02
C LEU A 2 -7.75 -8.06 12.64
N GLN A 3 -7.36 -8.84 13.66
CA GLN A 3 -6.09 -8.67 14.35
C GLN A 3 -4.88 -8.96 13.44
N VAL A 4 -5.00 -9.92 12.53
CA VAL A 4 -3.94 -10.26 11.55
C VAL A 4 -3.82 -9.19 10.47
N LEU A 5 -4.96 -8.64 10.03
CA LEU A 5 -5.00 -7.49 9.12
C LEU A 5 -4.39 -6.23 9.77
N GLY A 6 -4.71 -5.98 11.04
CA GLY A 6 -4.16 -4.85 11.79
C GLY A 6 -2.64 -4.97 11.99
N THR A 7 -2.13 -6.16 12.33
CA THR A 7 -0.68 -6.38 12.46
C THR A 7 0.04 -6.32 11.12
N LEU A 8 -0.58 -6.76 10.03
CA LEU A 8 -0.02 -6.61 8.68
C LEU A 8 0.11 -5.13 8.28
N VAL A 9 -0.94 -4.34 8.50
CA VAL A 9 -0.93 -2.89 8.22
C VAL A 9 0.13 -2.20 9.09
N LEU A 10 0.19 -2.48 10.40
CA LEU A 10 1.20 -1.92 11.28
C LEU A 10 2.63 -2.34 10.92
N GLY A 11 2.82 -3.59 10.48
CA GLY A 11 4.11 -4.10 10.01
C GLY A 11 4.55 -3.43 8.70
N ILE A 12 3.61 -3.17 7.79
CA ILE A 12 3.87 -2.42 6.55
C ILE A 12 4.26 -0.97 6.89
N VAL A 13 3.53 -0.32 7.80
CA VAL A 13 3.82 1.05 8.26
C VAL A 13 5.19 1.15 8.95
N SER A 14 5.54 0.20 9.82
CA SER A 14 6.82 0.23 10.54
C SER A 14 8.02 0.04 9.59
N ILE A 15 7.87 -0.79 8.56
CA ILE A 15 8.88 -0.94 7.51
C ILE A 15 9.11 0.40 6.79
N PHE A 16 8.06 1.17 6.51
CA PHE A 16 8.17 2.47 5.85
C PHE A 16 8.86 3.55 6.71
N THR A 17 8.70 3.52 8.03
CA THR A 17 9.38 4.49 8.92
C THR A 17 10.90 4.36 8.94
N ILE A 18 11.45 3.21 8.50
CA ILE A 18 12.90 2.94 8.52
C ILE A 18 13.58 3.43 7.25
N PHE A 19 12.89 3.41 6.10
CA PHE A 19 13.50 3.76 4.80
C PHE A 19 13.56 5.26 4.50
N THR A 20 12.73 6.08 5.16
CA THR A 20 12.62 7.52 4.86
C THR A 20 13.73 8.37 5.45
N THR A 21 14.46 7.89 6.46
CA THR A 21 15.41 8.68 7.23
C THR A 21 16.87 8.48 6.85
N ASP A 22 17.25 7.38 6.21
CA ASP A 22 18.68 7.02 6.04
C ASP A 22 19.32 7.46 4.71
N SER A 23 18.54 7.77 3.67
CA SER A 23 19.10 7.95 2.30
C SER A 23 19.30 9.39 1.84
N CYS A 24 18.76 10.39 2.55
CA CYS A 24 18.77 11.79 2.09
C CYS A 24 19.91 12.66 2.66
N GLY A 25 20.80 12.07 3.48
CA GLY A 25 21.85 12.80 4.18
C GLY A 25 23.17 13.05 3.43
N THR A 26 23.44 12.37 2.31
CA THR A 26 24.82 12.31 1.74
C THR A 26 24.93 12.39 0.22
N SER A 27 23.92 12.89 -0.49
CA SER A 27 23.98 12.94 -1.97
C SER A 27 24.73 14.18 -2.48
N THR A 28 26.03 14.00 -2.76
CA THR A 28 26.89 14.90 -3.56
C THR A 28 26.69 14.71 -5.08
N SER A 29 25.59 14.09 -5.52
CA SER A 29 25.29 13.77 -6.92
C SER A 29 24.20 14.68 -7.51
N ALA A 30 24.34 15.02 -8.80
CA ALA A 30 23.48 15.94 -9.55
C ALA A 30 22.03 15.45 -9.82
N THR A 31 21.70 14.23 -9.36
CA THR A 31 20.35 13.66 -9.40
C THR A 31 19.97 13.25 -7.99
N VAL A 32 19.18 14.09 -7.32
CA VAL A 32 18.60 13.80 -6.00
C VAL A 32 17.54 12.69 -6.19
N PRO A 33 17.58 11.60 -5.41
CA PRO A 33 16.56 10.54 -5.46
C PRO A 33 15.16 11.12 -5.22
N ALA A 34 14.13 10.64 -5.92
CA ALA A 34 12.78 11.24 -5.85
C ALA A 34 12.16 11.11 -4.45
N VAL A 35 12.58 10.13 -3.64
CA VAL A 35 12.20 9.99 -2.23
C VAL A 35 12.67 11.10 -1.31
N CYS A 36 13.69 11.85 -1.72
CA CYS A 36 14.19 12.99 -0.95
C CYS A 36 13.45 14.29 -1.28
N ASP A 37 12.62 14.29 -2.33
CA ASP A 37 11.62 15.33 -2.55
C ASP A 37 10.40 15.02 -1.68
N SER A 38 10.20 15.82 -0.64
CA SER A 38 9.12 15.63 0.33
C SER A 38 7.72 15.73 -0.30
N ASP A 39 7.57 16.55 -1.34
CA ASP A 39 6.29 16.75 -2.01
C ASP A 39 5.97 15.55 -2.91
N TYR A 40 6.95 15.04 -3.64
CA TYR A 40 6.82 13.80 -4.41
C TYR A 40 6.53 12.60 -3.50
N PHE A 41 7.37 12.39 -2.49
CA PHE A 41 7.20 11.28 -1.55
C PHE A 41 5.86 11.36 -0.83
N GLY A 42 5.49 12.56 -0.35
CA GLY A 42 4.20 12.79 0.29
C GLY A 42 3.02 12.47 -0.64
N GLY A 43 3.09 12.90 -1.90
CA GLY A 43 2.06 12.59 -2.91
C GLY A 43 1.93 11.09 -3.20
N VAL A 44 3.05 10.38 -3.37
CA VAL A 44 3.08 8.93 -3.60
C VAL A 44 2.55 8.18 -2.38
N LEU A 45 2.92 8.60 -1.16
CA LEU A 45 2.45 8.03 0.09
C LEU A 45 0.93 8.20 0.27
N ILE A 46 0.42 9.41 0.08
CA ILE A 46 -1.03 9.69 0.18
C ILE A 46 -1.80 8.88 -0.87
N GLY A 47 -1.31 8.86 -2.12
CA GLY A 47 -1.92 8.08 -3.20
C GLY A 47 -1.99 6.58 -2.88
N TYR A 48 -0.92 6.04 -2.30
CA TYR A 48 -0.90 4.64 -1.83
C TYR A 48 -1.93 4.37 -0.74
N TRP A 49 -2.02 5.24 0.28
CA TRP A 49 -3.02 5.09 1.33
C TRP A 49 -4.46 5.15 0.80
N ILE A 50 -4.75 6.08 -0.10
CA ILE A 50 -6.06 6.17 -0.76
C ILE A 50 -6.35 4.87 -1.51
N SER A 51 -5.38 4.35 -2.28
CA SER A 51 -5.56 3.11 -3.03
C SER A 51 -5.89 1.92 -2.12
N LEU A 52 -5.21 1.79 -0.97
CA LEU A 52 -5.49 0.74 0.01
C LEU A 52 -6.89 0.87 0.61
N VAL A 53 -7.31 2.08 0.99
CA VAL A 53 -8.65 2.31 1.53
C VAL A 53 -9.72 1.93 0.49
N VAL A 54 -9.55 2.36 -0.76
CA VAL A 54 -10.47 1.99 -1.84
C VAL A 54 -10.51 0.48 -2.04
N LEU A 55 -9.36 -0.19 -2.08
CA LEU A 55 -9.29 -1.65 -2.21
C LEU A 55 -10.01 -2.37 -1.07
N VAL A 56 -9.81 -1.92 0.18
CA VAL A 56 -10.50 -2.50 1.34
C VAL A 56 -12.02 -2.34 1.23
N VAL A 57 -12.49 -1.13 0.89
CA VAL A 57 -13.93 -0.85 0.77
C VAL A 57 -14.55 -1.67 -0.37
N VAL A 58 -13.93 -1.69 -1.55
CA VAL A 58 -14.42 -2.45 -2.71
C VAL A 58 -14.45 -3.95 -2.41
N THR A 59 -13.40 -4.49 -1.78
CA THR A 59 -13.34 -5.91 -1.42
C THR A 59 -14.42 -6.27 -0.40
N LEU A 60 -14.65 -5.42 0.61
CA LEU A 60 -15.72 -5.62 1.59
C LEU A 60 -17.11 -5.60 0.95
N ILE A 61 -17.39 -4.62 0.09
CA ILE A 61 -18.66 -4.54 -0.64
C ILE A 61 -18.86 -5.81 -1.48
N ALA A 62 -17.84 -6.25 -2.21
CA ALA A 62 -17.93 -7.46 -3.02
C ALA A 62 -18.20 -8.72 -2.18
N ILE A 63 -17.56 -8.85 -1.02
CA ILE A 63 -17.81 -9.95 -0.08
C ILE A 63 -19.25 -9.91 0.46
N ILE A 64 -19.74 -8.73 0.88
CA ILE A 64 -21.11 -8.56 1.40
C ILE A 64 -22.15 -8.91 0.32
N VAL A 65 -21.94 -8.47 -0.92
CA VAL A 65 -22.84 -8.79 -2.03
C VAL A 65 -22.80 -10.28 -2.36
N ALA A 66 -21.63 -10.91 -2.32
CA ALA A 66 -21.47 -12.34 -2.57
C ALA A 66 -22.13 -13.19 -1.47
N THR A 67 -21.98 -12.82 -0.19
CA THR A 67 -22.66 -13.51 0.92
C THR A 67 -24.17 -13.35 0.84
N ALA A 68 -24.67 -12.15 0.53
CA ALA A 68 -26.10 -11.90 0.35
C ALA A 68 -26.71 -12.73 -0.80
N ARG A 69 -25.91 -13.07 -1.82
CA ARG A 69 -26.33 -13.90 -2.96
C ARG A 69 -26.03 -15.40 -2.78
N SER A 70 -25.56 -15.82 -1.60
CA SER A 70 -25.09 -17.19 -1.34
C SER A 70 -24.07 -17.69 -2.36
N ALA A 71 -23.27 -16.77 -2.91
CA ALA A 71 -22.23 -17.07 -3.88
C ALA A 71 -20.89 -17.31 -3.18
N ALA A 72 -19.94 -17.91 -3.91
CA ALA A 72 -18.59 -18.12 -3.41
C ALA A 72 -17.88 -16.77 -3.16
N VAL A 73 -17.43 -16.55 -1.92
CA VAL A 73 -16.75 -15.32 -1.49
C VAL A 73 -15.24 -15.32 -1.77
N TRP A 74 -14.66 -16.51 -1.91
CA TRP A 74 -13.21 -16.69 -2.02
C TRP A 74 -12.54 -15.92 -3.19
N PRO A 75 -13.16 -15.77 -4.39
CA PRO A 75 -12.52 -15.07 -5.50
C PRO A 75 -12.31 -13.59 -5.20
N TRP A 76 -13.24 -12.97 -4.47
CA TRP A 76 -13.15 -11.56 -4.08
C TRP A 76 -12.05 -11.34 -3.03
N SER A 77 -11.95 -12.23 -2.06
CA SER A 77 -10.87 -12.20 -1.07
C SER A 77 -9.49 -12.36 -1.74
N VAL A 78 -9.34 -13.32 -2.66
CA VAL A 78 -8.09 -13.51 -3.40
C VAL A 78 -7.78 -12.32 -4.30
N GLY A 79 -8.78 -11.79 -5.01
CA GLY A 79 -8.62 -10.58 -5.84
C GLY A 79 -8.16 -9.38 -5.03
N GLY A 80 -8.76 -9.14 -3.85
CA GLY A 80 -8.35 -8.07 -2.95
C GLY A 80 -6.89 -8.20 -2.49
N VAL A 81 -6.45 -9.43 -2.15
CA VAL A 81 -5.06 -9.70 -1.75
C VAL A 81 -4.08 -9.46 -2.91
N VAL A 82 -4.38 -9.96 -4.11
CA VAL A 82 -3.53 -9.77 -5.29
C VAL A 82 -3.41 -8.31 -5.66
N LEU A 83 -4.53 -7.56 -5.67
CA LEU A 83 -4.51 -6.13 -5.98
C LEU A 83 -3.74 -5.32 -4.93
N THR A 84 -3.85 -5.70 -3.66
CA THR A 84 -3.06 -5.08 -2.58
C THR A 84 -1.57 -5.30 -2.82
N PHE A 85 -1.16 -6.53 -3.15
CA PHE A 85 0.23 -6.86 -3.44
C PHE A 85 0.77 -6.06 -4.64
N VAL A 86 -0.01 -5.93 -5.71
CA VAL A 86 0.34 -5.11 -6.88
C VAL A 86 0.50 -3.64 -6.50
N ALA A 87 -0.46 -3.07 -5.74
CA ALA A 87 -0.38 -1.70 -5.28
C ALA A 87 0.87 -1.45 -4.42
N THR A 88 1.23 -2.40 -3.56
CA THR A 88 2.45 -2.34 -2.74
C THR A 88 3.72 -2.39 -3.61
N ILE A 89 3.79 -3.26 -4.62
CA ILE A 89 4.93 -3.29 -5.56
C ILE A 89 5.05 -1.96 -6.30
N VAL A 90 3.96 -1.44 -6.83
CA VAL A 90 3.96 -0.15 -7.56
C VAL A 90 4.44 0.97 -6.65
N PHE A 91 3.98 1.00 -5.40
CA PHE A 91 4.48 1.96 -4.41
C PHE A 91 5.99 1.85 -4.22
N PHE A 92 6.52 0.64 -3.97
CA PHE A 92 7.96 0.42 -3.84
C PHE A 92 8.75 0.86 -5.07
N VAL A 93 8.25 0.58 -6.27
CA VAL A 93 8.88 1.03 -7.51
C VAL A 93 8.93 2.56 -7.59
N LEU A 94 7.84 3.24 -7.25
CA LEU A 94 7.77 4.71 -7.29
C LEU A 94 8.71 5.38 -6.28
N ILE A 95 8.88 4.80 -5.09
CA ILE A 95 9.83 5.31 -4.08
C ILE A 95 11.27 4.82 -4.33
N SER A 96 11.50 3.85 -5.20
CA SER A 96 12.87 3.40 -5.50
C SER A 96 13.52 4.15 -6.66
N ARG A 97 12.78 5.06 -7.30
CA ARG A 97 13.27 5.95 -8.37
C ARG A 97 13.86 7.23 -7.79
#